data_AF-A0A3E0PRD8-F1
#
_entry.id   AF-A0A3E0PRD8-F1
#
_cell.length_a   1.000
_cell.length_b   1.000
_cell.length_c   1.000
_cell.angle_alpha   90.00
_cell.angle_beta   90.00
_cell.angle_gamma   90.00
#
_symmetry.space_group_name_H-M   'P 1'
#
loop_
_entity.id
_entity.type
_entity.pdbx_description
1 polymer ?
#
loop_
_entity_poly.entity_id
_entity_poly.type
_entity_poly.pdbx_seq_one_letter_code
_entity_poly.pdbx_strand_id
1 'polypeptide(L)' 'MHIYSVTHHTPKTWTEPMDCPQCSTPDVIEIDQTLPDGQQVRFFSCHHCEEKWWTQGDKEVDLSQILEMVREHKA' A
#
# COMPACT_ATOMS: atom_id res chain seq x y z
N MET A 1 -11.62 23.48 -36.11
CA MET A 1 -10.69 22.41 -35.70
C MET A 1 -10.18 22.78 -34.32
N HIS A 2 -10.87 22.34 -33.26
CA HIS A 2 -10.43 22.53 -31.88
C HIS A 2 -10.42 21.15 -31.23
N ILE A 3 -9.22 20.57 -31.10
CA ILE A 3 -9.00 19.33 -30.37
C ILE A 3 -8.83 19.70 -28.89
N TYR A 4 -9.88 19.52 -28.09
CA TYR A 4 -9.75 19.61 -26.64
C TYR A 4 -9.12 18.29 -26.18
N SER A 5 -7.83 18.35 -25.84
CA SER A 5 -7.13 17.23 -25.20
C SER A 5 -7.66 17.10 -23.77
N VAL A 6 -8.67 16.27 -23.58
CA VAL A 6 -9.13 15.86 -22.25
C VAL A 6 -8.06 14.91 -21.70
N THR A 7 -7.21 15.41 -20.82
CA THR A 7 -6.35 14.57 -19.98
C THR A 7 -7.28 13.76 -19.08
N HIS A 8 -7.50 12.50 -19.42
CA HIS A 8 -8.17 11.55 -18.55
C HIS A 8 -7.26 11.30 -17.34
N HIS A 9 -7.37 12.14 -16.29
CA HIS A 9 -7.00 11.72 -14.94
C HIS A 9 -8.06 10.70 -14.51
N THR A 10 -7.83 9.43 -14.85
CA THR A 10 -8.64 8.32 -14.38
C THR A 10 -8.49 8.23 -12.86
N PRO A 11 -9.58 8.30 -12.07
CA PRO A 11 -9.50 7.98 -10.65
C PRO A 11 -9.14 6.50 -10.51
N LYS A 12 -7.95 6.22 -9.97
CA LYS A 12 -7.40 4.86 -9.81
C LYS A 12 -8.32 4.04 -8.93
N THR A 13 -9.20 3.27 -9.55
CA THR A 13 -10.16 2.39 -8.87
C THR A 13 -9.82 0.96 -9.26
N TRP A 14 -9.12 0.30 -8.32
CA TRP A 14 -8.81 -1.14 -8.19
C TRP A 14 -7.69 -1.77 -9.06
N THR A 15 -6.60 -2.12 -8.34
CA THR A 15 -5.66 -3.24 -8.53
C THR A 15 -4.83 -3.28 -9.81
N GLU A 16 -3.92 -2.32 -9.98
CA GLU A 16 -2.68 -2.65 -10.70
C GLU A 16 -1.92 -3.68 -9.85
N PRO A 17 -1.43 -4.81 -10.43
CA PRO A 17 -0.57 -5.72 -9.69
C PRO A 17 0.64 -4.92 -9.22
N MET A 18 0.77 -4.79 -7.89
CA MET A 18 1.93 -4.14 -7.30
C MET A 18 3.13 -5.05 -7.53
N ASP A 19 4.12 -4.53 -8.26
CA ASP A 19 5.40 -5.22 -8.39
C ASP A 19 6.17 -5.11 -7.08
N CYS A 20 6.85 -6.18 -6.69
CA CYS A 20 7.73 -6.17 -5.55
C CYS A 20 8.86 -5.14 -5.78
N PRO A 21 9.09 -4.19 -4.86
CA PRO A 21 10.15 -3.18 -5.02
C PRO A 21 11.56 -3.80 -5.01
N GLN A 22 11.70 -5.01 -4.48
CA GLN A 22 12.98 -5.72 -4.35
C GLN A 22 13.32 -6.56 -5.60
N CYS A 23 12.36 -7.32 -6.13
CA CYS A 23 12.60 -8.30 -7.21
C CYS A 23 11.74 -8.10 -8.47
N SER A 24 10.87 -7.09 -8.47
CA SER A 24 9.99 -6.71 -9.60
C SER A 24 9.03 -7.80 -10.08
N THR A 25 8.76 -8.82 -9.26
CA THR A 25 7.71 -9.79 -9.55
C THR A 25 6.33 -9.22 -9.20
N PRO A 26 5.28 -9.53 -9.97
CA PRO A 26 3.90 -9.16 -9.62
C PRO A 26 3.26 -10.10 -8.58
N ASP A 27 4.01 -11.09 -8.07
CA ASP A 27 3.53 -12.07 -7.08
C ASP A 27 3.56 -11.50 -5.65
N VAL A 28 2.69 -10.52 -5.40
CA VAL A 28 2.59 -9.78 -4.15
C VAL A 28 1.20 -9.95 -3.54
N ILE A 29 1.18 -10.36 -2.27
CA ILE A 29 -0.02 -10.43 -1.44
C ILE A 29 -0.27 -9.06 -0.84
N GLU A 30 -1.49 -8.53 -0.98
CA GLU A 30 -1.95 -7.28 -0.37
C GLU A 30 -3.05 -7.57 0.66
N ILE A 31 -2.94 -6.99 1.86
CA ILE A 31 -3.91 -7.14 2.95
C ILE A 31 -4.21 -5.76 3.55
N ASP A 32 -5.47 -5.33 3.42
CA ASP A 32 -5.99 -4.15 4.10
C ASP A 32 -6.21 -4.42 5.60
N GLN A 33 -5.75 -3.50 6.44
CA GLN A 33 -5.88 -3.57 7.89
C GLN A 33 -6.35 -2.20 8.41
N THR A 34 -7.25 -2.20 9.40
CA THR A 34 -7.56 -0.99 10.17
C THR A 34 -6.91 -1.13 11.53
N LEU A 35 -6.01 -0.20 11.86
CA LEU A 35 -5.36 -0.13 13.15
C LEU A 35 -6.35 0.34 14.23
N PRO A 36 -6.09 0.08 15.52
CA PRO A 36 -6.99 0.45 16.62
C PRO A 36 -7.27 1.97 16.73
N ASP A 37 -6.38 2.79 16.17
CA ASP A 37 -6.50 4.25 16.11
C ASP A 37 -7.41 4.75 14.97
N GLY A 38 -7.96 3.81 14.19
CA GLY A 38 -8.79 4.07 13.03
C GLY A 38 -8.00 4.31 11.73
N GLN A 39 -6.66 4.27 11.76
CA GLN A 39 -5.85 4.40 10.55
C GLN A 39 -5.95 3.15 9.69
N GLN A 40 -6.09 3.34 8.38
CA GLN A 40 -6.01 2.27 7.41
C GLN A 40 -4.57 2.08 6.95
N VAL A 41 -4.08 0.86 7.07
CA VAL A 41 -2.76 0.46 6.60
C VAL A 41 -2.89 -0.77 5.70
N ARG A 42 -2.00 -0.86 4.73
CA ARG A 42 -1.91 -1.99 3.81
C ARG A 42 -0.61 -2.72 4.06
N PHE A 43 -0.73 -4.02 4.29
CA PHE A 43 0.40 -4.92 4.36
C PHE A 43 0.65 -5.56 3.00
N PHE A 44 1.91 -5.60 2.60
CA PHE A 44 2.33 -6.29 1.40
C PHE A 44 3.37 -7.35 1.72
N SER A 45 3.28 -8.49 1.05
CA SER A 45 4.28 -9.56 1.10
C SER A 45 4.51 -10.13 -0.28
N CYS A 46 5.74 -10.04 -0.77
CA CYS A 46 6.16 -10.74 -1.97
C CYS A 46 6.27 -12.25 -1.69
N HIS A 47 5.66 -13.09 -2.52
CA HIS A 47 5.77 -14.54 -2.36
C HIS A 47 7.11 -15.09 -2.89
N HIS A 48 7.77 -14.35 -3.78
CA HIS A 48 9.01 -14.80 -4.43
C HIS A 48 10.27 -14.58 -3.59
N CYS A 49 10.48 -13.35 -3.09
CA CYS A 49 11.67 -12.98 -2.31
C CYS A 49 11.36 -12.72 -0.84
N GLU A 50 10.12 -12.93 -0.42
CA GLU A 50 9.64 -12.75 0.95
C GLU A 50 9.77 -11.33 1.52
N GLU A 51 9.96 -10.34 0.64
CA GLU A 51 9.99 -8.92 1.01
C GLU A 51 8.64 -8.51 1.60
N LYS A 52 8.66 -7.74 2.70
CA LYS A 52 7.47 -7.32 3.42
C LYS A 52 7.53 -5.83 3.70
N TRP A 53 6.47 -5.12 3.34
CA TRP A 53 6.40 -3.68 3.56
C TRP A 53 4.98 -3.25 3.90
N TRP A 54 4.86 -2.06 4.47
CA TRP A 54 3.59 -1.48 4.86
C TRP A 54 3.39 -0.16 4.15
N THR A 55 2.14 0.17 3.85
CA THR A 55 1.79 1.51 3.38
C THR A 55 0.59 2.06 4.14
N GLN A 56 0.53 3.37 4.25
CA GLN A 56 -0.64 4.12 4.67
C GLN A 56 -1.04 5.03 3.51
N GLY A 57 -2.15 4.70 2.85
CA GLY A 57 -2.51 5.33 1.59
C GLY A 57 -1.41 5.09 0.54
N ASP A 58 -0.78 6.15 0.05
CA ASP A 58 0.28 6.10 -0.96
C ASP A 58 1.70 6.19 -0.36
N LYS A 59 1.85 6.21 0.97
CA LYS A 59 3.15 6.34 1.64
C LYS A 59 3.59 5.02 2.22
N GLU A 60 4.83 4.63 1.97
CA GLU A 60 5.47 3.52 2.67
C GLU A 60 5.72 3.89 4.13
N VAL A 61 5.44 2.95 5.03
CA VAL A 61 5.57 3.11 6.48
C VAL A 61 6.44 1.99 7.02
N ASP A 62 7.37 2.34 7.91
CA ASP A 62 8.24 1.36 8.54
C ASP A 62 7.49 0.53 9.58
N LEU A 63 7.87 -0.76 9.71
CA LEU A 63 7.28 -1.67 10.68
C LEU A 63 7.34 -1.12 12.12
N SER A 64 8.41 -0.43 12.50
CA SER A 64 8.55 0.15 13.85
C SER A 64 7.46 1.17 14.16
N GLN A 65 7.07 1.99 13.19
CA GLN A 65 5.99 2.97 13.33
C GLN A 65 4.63 2.26 13.46
N ILE A 66 4.38 1.23 12.65
CA ILE A 66 3.16 0.41 12.76
C ILE A 66 3.08 -0.22 14.16
N LEU A 67 4.18 -0.76 14.68
CA LEU A 67 4.23 -1.34 16.02
C LEU A 67 4.03 -0.31 17.14
N GLU A 68 4.47 0.94 16.94
CA GLU A 68 4.20 2.04 17.88
C GLU A 68 2.71 2.41 17.89
N MET A 69 2.09 2.61 16.72
CA MET A 69 0.66 2.89 16.58
C MET A 69 -0.21 1.84 17.29
N VAL A 70 0.12 0.56 17.12
CA VAL A 70 -0.59 -0.55 17.79
C VAL A 70 -0.36 -0.57 19.30
N ARG A 71 0.83 -0.19 19.78
CA ARG A 71 1.17 -0.19 21.21
C ARG A 71 0.45 0.93 21.98
N GLU A 72 0.36 2.12 21.39
CA GLU A 72 -0.27 3.29 22.03
C GLU A 72 -1.76 3.08 22.34
N HIS A 73 -2.42 2.15 21.65
CA HIS A 73 -3.84 1.87 21.79
C HIS A 73 -4.19 0.77 22.81
N LYS A 74 -3.19 0.22 23.51
CA LYS A 74 -3.39 -0.76 24.60
C LYS A 74 -3.28 -0.15 26.01
N ALA A 75 -3.20 1.17 26.14
CA ALA A 75 -3.13 1.87 27.43
C ALA A 75 -4.52 2.15 28.03
#